data_AF-A0A972I5I4-F1
#
_entry.id   AF-A0A972I5I4-F1
#
_cell.length_a   1.000
_cell.length_b   1.000
_cell.length_c   1.000
_cell.angle_alpha   90.00
_cell.angle_beta   90.00
_cell.angle_gamma   90.00
#
_symmetry.space_group_name_H-M   'P 1'
#
loop_
_entity.id
_entity.type
_entity.pdbx_description
1 polymer ?
#
loop_
_entity_poly.entity_id
_entity_poly.type
_entity_poly.pdbx_seq_one_letter_code
_entity_poly.pdbx_strand_id
1 'polypeptide(L)' 'DQLPVGEKMILINDTDPSHIFNELKEKRFGKFEWEYIEEGPEVWKVALAKKYLKYI' A
#
# COMPACT_ATOMS: atom_id res chain seq x y z
N ASP A 1 -0.28 -1.73 -12.00
CA ASP A 1 -0.99 -3.03 -12.06
C ASP A 1 -0.11 -4.28 -12.26
N GLN A 2 1.22 -4.14 -12.37
CA GLN A 2 2.14 -5.27 -12.62
C GLN A 2 2.62 -6.03 -11.37
N LEU A 3 2.35 -5.53 -10.15
CA LEU A 3 2.70 -6.26 -8.93
C LEU A 3 2.01 -7.64 -8.93
N PRO A 4 2.75 -8.76 -8.78
CA PRO A 4 2.15 -10.08 -8.64
C PRO A 4 1.29 -10.18 -7.39
N VAL A 5 0.30 -11.07 -7.40
CA VAL A 5 -0.57 -11.27 -6.24
C VAL A 5 0.22 -11.96 -5.14
N GLY A 6 0.10 -11.46 -3.90
CA GLY A 6 0.88 -11.94 -2.75
C GLY A 6 2.26 -11.30 -2.62
N GLU A 7 2.73 -10.58 -3.63
CA GLU A 7 3.95 -9.78 -3.51
C GLU A 7 3.65 -8.41 -2.87
N LYS A 8 4.70 -7.86 -2.25
CA LYS A 8 4.71 -6.56 -1.59
C LYS A 8 5.74 -5.66 -2.26
N MET A 9 5.43 -4.37 -2.37
CA MET A 9 6.40 -3.32 -2.63
C MET A 9 6.50 -2.37 -1.44
N ILE A 10 7.64 -1.71 -1.27
CA ILE A 10 7.83 -0.70 -0.22
C ILE A 10 7.72 0.69 -0.85
N LEU A 11 6.79 1.48 -0.34
CA LEU A 11 6.69 2.91 -0.61
C LEU A 11 7.50 3.65 0.47
N ILE A 12 8.45 4.47 0.04
CA ILE A 12 9.27 5.31 0.92
C ILE A 12 8.95 6.76 0.58
N ASN A 13 8.62 7.57 1.58
CA ASN A 13 8.26 8.98 1.41
C ASN A 13 8.84 9.85 2.53
N ASP A 14 9.02 11.14 2.26
CA ASP A 14 9.49 12.14 3.23
C ASP A 14 8.39 12.63 4.20
N THR A 15 7.14 12.32 3.86
CA THR A 15 5.92 12.72 4.57
C THR A 15 4.92 11.57 4.57
N ASP A 16 3.92 11.60 5.46
CA ASP A 16 2.89 10.56 5.52
C ASP A 16 2.21 10.33 4.15
N PRO A 17 2.33 9.13 3.55
CA PRO A 17 1.73 8.81 2.25
C PRO A 17 0.22 8.52 2.32
N SER A 18 -0.49 8.95 3.36
CA SER A 18 -1.94 8.72 3.52
C SER A 18 -2.81 9.25 2.36
N HIS A 19 -2.36 10.27 1.64
CA HIS A 19 -3.04 10.73 0.41
C HIS A 19 -3.04 9.66 -0.69
N ILE A 20 -1.93 8.92 -0.85
CA ILE A 20 -1.80 7.81 -1.81
C ILE A 20 -2.71 6.65 -1.39
N PHE A 21 -2.78 6.36 -0.09
CA PHE A 21 -3.71 5.38 0.45
C PHE A 21 -5.15 5.70 0.07
N ASN A 22 -5.59 6.96 0.25
CA ASN A 22 -6.95 7.38 -0.08
C ASN A 22 -7.25 7.23 -1.58
N GLU A 23 -6.33 7.68 -2.45
CA GLU A 23 -6.49 7.53 -3.90
C GLU A 23 -6.57 6.05 -4.32
N LEU A 24 -5.72 5.19 -3.75
CA LEU A 24 -5.77 3.75 -4.02
C LEU A 24 -7.05 3.12 -3.49
N LYS A 25 -7.53 3.53 -2.31
CA LYS A 25 -8.78 3.05 -1.73
C LYS A 25 -9.97 3.37 -2.63
N GLU A 26 -10.01 4.55 -3.22
CA GLU A 26 -11.05 4.94 -4.19
C GLU A 26 -10.94 4.13 -5.50
N LYS A 27 -9.74 4.05 -6.08
CA LYS A 27 -9.54 3.45 -7.41
C LYS A 27 -9.46 1.91 -7.41
N ARG A 28 -9.11 1.32 -6.28
CA ARG A 28 -8.71 -0.10 -6.13
C ARG A 28 -9.23 -0.69 -4.82
N PHE A 29 -10.42 -0.27 -4.38
CA PHE A 29 -11.07 -0.74 -3.16
C PHE A 29 -10.99 -2.27 -3.00
N GLY A 30 -10.49 -2.73 -1.85
CA GLY A 30 -10.39 -4.14 -1.49
C GLY A 30 -9.34 -4.96 -2.26
N LYS A 31 -8.54 -4.34 -3.14
CA LYS A 31 -7.55 -5.05 -3.99
C LYS A 31 -6.11 -5.00 -3.45
N PHE A 32 -5.88 -4.29 -2.36
CA PHE A 32 -4.55 -4.13 -1.76
C PHE A 32 -4.61 -4.17 -0.25
N GLU A 33 -3.44 -4.36 0.36
CA GLU A 33 -3.19 -4.22 1.79
C GLU A 33 -2.14 -3.12 2.00
N TRP A 34 -2.28 -2.39 3.10
CA TRP A 34 -1.45 -1.23 3.44
C TRP A 34 -0.99 -1.35 4.89
N GLU A 35 0.32 -1.36 5.09
CA GLU A 35 0.94 -1.59 6.39
C GLU A 35 2.09 -0.59 6.58
N TYR A 36 2.03 0.24 7.61
CA TYR A 36 3.15 1.10 7.97
C TYR A 36 4.28 0.24 8.56
N ILE A 37 5.47 0.37 8.00
CA ILE A 37 6.70 -0.24 8.50
C ILE A 37 7.44 0.78 9.37
N GLU A 38 7.43 2.03 8.95
CA GLU A 38 8.08 3.14 9.65
C GLU A 38 7.21 4.38 9.51
N GLU A 39 6.89 4.99 10.65
CA GLU A 39 6.21 6.26 10.74
C GLU A 39 7.27 7.29 11.13
N GLY A 40 7.26 8.47 10.49
CA GLY A 40 8.35 9.45 10.57
C GLY A 40 8.65 10.01 11.97
N PRO A 41 9.47 11.08 12.07
CA PRO A 41 9.65 12.14 11.08
C PRO A 41 10.79 11.94 10.07
N GLU A 42 11.72 11.01 10.30
CA GLU A 42 12.91 10.86 9.47
C GLU A 42 12.58 10.25 8.10
N VAL A 43 11.68 9.28 8.06
CA VAL A 43 11.19 8.64 6.85
C VAL A 43 9.86 7.95 7.10
N TRP A 44 9.00 7.91 6.09
CA TRP A 44 7.77 7.12 6.09
C TRP A 44 7.95 5.93 5.18
N LYS A 45 7.71 4.72 5.70
CA LYS A 45 7.76 3.48 4.92
C LYS A 45 6.46 2.70 5.06
N VAL A 46 5.93 2.26 3.93
CA VAL A 46 4.71 1.46 3.87
C VAL A 46 4.93 0.24 2.99
N ALA A 47 4.53 -0.93 3.47
CA ALA A 47 4.33 -2.10 2.63
C ALA A 47 2.95 -2.04 1.94
N LEU A 48 2.97 -2.01 0.61
CA LEU A 48 1.81 -2.15 -0.25
C LEU A 48 1.80 -3.57 -0.84
N ALA A 49 0.81 -4.37 -0.47
CA ALA A 49 0.63 -5.72 -1.00
C ALA A 49 -0.53 -5.79 -1.98
N LYS A 50 -0.41 -6.58 -3.05
CA LYS A 50 -1.58 -6.91 -3.89
C LYS A 50 -2.35 -8.06 -3.26
N LYS A 51 -3.61 -7.81 -2.91
CA LYS A 51 -4.46 -8.79 -2.22
C LYS A 51 -4.89 -9.91 -3.16
N TYR A 52 -4.95 -11.14 -2.65
CA TYR A 52 -5.64 -12.24 -3.32
C TYR A 52 -7.15 -11.95 -3.34
N LEU A 53 -7.74 -11.90 -4.53
CA LEU A 53 -9.19 -11.95 -4.68
C LEU A 53 -9.62 -13.40 -4.48
N LYS A 54 -10.14 -13.71 -3.29
CA LYS A 54 -10.82 -14.99 -3.06
C LYS A 54 -12.21 -14.88 -3.70
N TYR A 55 -12.40 -15.51 -4.84
CA TYR A 55 -13.75 -15.77 -5.36
C TYR A 55 -14.32 -16.91 -4.50
N ILE A 56 -15.36 -16.58 -3.73
CA ILE A 56 -16.22 -17.54 -3.02
C ILE A 56 -17.42 -17.83 -3.91
#